data_AF-A0A7C5GA52-F1
#
_entry.id   AF-A0A7C5GA52-F1
#
_cell.length_a   1.000
_cell.length_b   1.000
_cell.length_c   1.000
_cell.angle_alpha   90.00
_cell.angle_beta   90.00
_cell.angle_gamma   90.00
#
_symmetry.space_group_name_H-M   'P 1'
#
loop_
_entity.id
_entity.type
_entity.pdbx_description
1 polymer ?
#
loop_
_entity_poly.entity_id
_entity_poly.type
_entity_poly.pdbx_seq_one_letter_code
_entity_poly.pdbx_strand_id
1 'polypeptide(L)' 'MSTRCFIILGILLTVLVVGSVLLIRRADWHLRQELLEKAQAYAQRIDLSVVSSLTGTSADQGSPAYRSLKQLL' A
#
# COMPACT_ATOMS: atom_id res chain seq x y z
N MET A 1 -43.50 -18.55 15.40
CA MET A 1 -42.20 -17.86 15.58
C MET A 1 -42.45 -16.38 15.76
N SER A 2 -42.07 -15.79 16.90
CA SER A 2 -42.43 -14.41 17.26
C SER A 2 -41.65 -13.35 16.47
N THR A 3 -42.32 -12.26 16.09
CA THR A 3 -41.75 -11.05 15.44
C THR A 3 -40.49 -10.52 16.11
N ARG A 4 -40.40 -10.67 17.44
CA ARG A 4 -39.22 -10.33 18.26
C ARG A 4 -37.95 -11.07 17.82
N CYS A 5 -38.08 -12.32 17.37
CA CYS A 5 -36.94 -13.13 16.92
C CYS A 5 -36.35 -12.57 15.62
N PHE A 6 -37.19 -12.10 14.70
CA PHE A 6 -36.74 -11.48 13.44
C PHE A 6 -36.03 -10.14 13.68
N ILE A 7 -36.50 -9.34 14.65
CA ILE A 7 -35.85 -8.08 15.01
C ILE A 7 -34.44 -8.34 15.57
N ILE A 8 -34.31 -9.30 16.49
CA ILE A 8 -33.02 -9.67 17.09
C ILE A 8 -32.06 -10.20 16.01
N LEU A 9 -32.56 -11.07 15.12
CA LEU A 9 -31.76 -11.62 14.01
C LEU A 9 -31.29 -10.52 13.06
N GLY A 10 -32.16 -9.56 12.73
CA GLY A 10 -31.83 -8.42 11.88
C GLY A 10 -30.73 -7.54 12.49
N ILE A 11 -30.84 -7.22 13.78
CA ILE A 11 -29.81 -6.45 14.49
C ILE A 11 -28.48 -7.21 14.48
N LEU A 12 -28.50 -8.51 14.80
CA LEU A 12 -27.29 -9.34 14.81
C LEU A 12 -26.58 -9.32 13.44
N LEU A 13 -27.34 -9.47 12.35
CA LEU A 13 -26.80 -9.43 10.99
C LEU A 13 -26.20 -8.05 10.67
N THR A 14 -26.89 -6.96 11.01
CA THR A 14 -26.35 -5.62 10.76
C THR A 14 -25.05 -5.35 11.51
N VAL A 15 -24.97 -5.76 12.78
CA VAL A 15 -23.74 -5.62 13.58
C VAL A 15 -22.61 -6.43 12.97
N LEU A 16 -22.88 -7.65 12.50
CA LEU A 16 -21.89 -8.52 11.87
C LEU A 16 -21.33 -7.88 10.59
N VAL A 17 -22.21 -7.37 9.72
CA VAL A 17 -21.81 -6.72 8.46
C VAL A 17 -21.00 -5.45 8.73
N VAL A 18 -21.49 -4.57 9.61
CA VAL A 18 -20.80 -3.31 9.94
C VAL A 18 -19.44 -3.59 10.59
N GLY A 19 -19.37 -4.54 11.52
CA GLY A 19 -18.12 -4.95 12.16
C GLY A 19 -17.10 -5.47 11.15
N SER A 20 -17.55 -6.29 10.20
CA SER A 20 -16.69 -6.84 9.12
C SER A 20 -16.10 -5.73 8.24
N VAL A 21 -16.94 -4.78 7.82
CA VAL A 21 -16.51 -3.65 6.97
C VAL A 21 -15.50 -2.75 7.69
N LEU A 22 -15.72 -2.49 8.98
CA LEU A 22 -14.79 -1.68 9.78
C LEU A 22 -13.43 -2.37 9.96
N LEU A 23 -13.42 -3.69 10.18
CA LEU A 23 -12.19 -4.47 10.28
C LEU A 23 -11.38 -4.44 8.98
N ILE A 24 -12.05 -4.66 7.84
CA ILE A 24 -11.41 -4.59 6.51
C ILE A 24 -10.81 -3.20 6.27
N ARG A 25 -11.59 -2.14 6.52
CA ARG A 25 -11.10 -0.76 6.36
C ARG A 25 -9.88 -0.44 7.23
N ARG A 26 -9.84 -0.98 8.45
CA ARG A 26 -8.72 -0.79 9.36
C ARG A 26 -7.47 -1.52 8.86
N ALA A 27 -7.62 -2.74 8.35
CA ALA A 27 -6.53 -3.49 7.75
C ALA A 27 -5.98 -2.78 6.49
N ASP A 28 -6.87 -2.32 5.61
CA ASP A 28 -6.49 -1.55 4.42
C ASP A 28 -5.74 -0.27 4.78
N TRP A 29 -6.18 0.44 5.82
CA TRP A 29 -5.50 1.66 6.29
C TRP A 29 -4.08 1.37 6.78
N HIS A 30 -3.92 0.31 7.58
CA HIS A 30 -2.61 -0.10 8.09
C HIS A 30 -1.66 -0.49 6.96
N LEU A 31 -2.16 -1.29 6.00
CA LEU A 31 -1.39 -1.72 4.84
C LEU A 31 -0.95 -0.52 3.98
N ARG A 32 -1.86 0.45 3.76
CA ARG A 32 -1.54 1.68 3.04
C ARG A 32 -0.46 2.50 3.73
N GLN A 33 -0.53 2.63 5.06
CA GLN A 33 0.48 3.35 5.84
C GLN A 33 1.85 2.70 5.68
N GLU A 34 1.95 1.38 5.84
CA GLU A 34 3.21 0.66 5.65
C GLU A 34 3.76 0.78 4.23
N LEU A 35 2.90 0.71 3.22
CA LEU A 35 3.30 0.86 1.82
C LEU A 35 3.80 2.27 1.54
N LEU A 36 3.14 3.30 2.08
CA LEU A 36 3.57 4.69 1.94
C LEU A 36 4.89 4.95 2.65
N GLU A 37 5.07 4.41 3.86
CA GLU A 37 6.32 4.55 4.61
C GLU A 37 7.48 3.87 3.90
N LYS A 38 7.28 2.64 3.40
CA LYS A 38 8.27 1.94 2.58
C LYS A 38 8.56 2.72 1.30
N ALA A 39 7.54 3.15 0.56
CA ALA A 39 7.72 3.93 -0.66
C ALA A 39 8.48 5.23 -0.40
N GLN A 40 8.22 5.90 0.72
CA GLN A 40 8.95 7.11 1.10
C GLN A 40 10.40 6.80 1.49
N ALA A 41 10.66 5.71 2.21
CA ALA A 41 12.02 5.27 2.51
C ALA A 41 12.81 4.91 1.24
N TYR A 42 12.18 4.26 0.26
CA TYR A 42 12.79 4.02 -1.05
C TYR A 42 13.00 5.33 -1.83
N ALA A 43 12.02 6.24 -1.83
CA ALA A 43 12.14 7.52 -2.51
C ALA A 43 13.26 8.40 -1.93
N GLN A 44 13.50 8.35 -0.61
CA GLN A 44 14.62 9.06 0.02
C GLN A 44 15.99 8.45 -0.31
N ARG A 45 16.04 7.16 -0.62
CA ARG A 45 17.28 6.47 -1.02
C ARG A 45 17.60 6.65 -2.50
N ILE A 46 16.61 6.99 -3.32
CA ILE A 46 16.76 7.20 -4.75
C ILE A 46 17.04 8.68 -5.00
N ASP A 47 18.26 8.99 -5.46
CA ASP A 47 18.59 10.32 -5.91
C ASP A 47 17.89 10.59 -7.27
N LEU A 48 16.83 11.41 -7.23
CA LEU A 48 16.07 11.80 -8.43
C LEU A 48 16.94 12.47 -9.49
N SER A 49 18.05 13.13 -9.11
CA SER A 49 18.96 13.73 -10.07
C SER A 49 19.64 12.66 -10.93
N VAL A 50 20.03 11.55 -10.30
CA VAL A 50 20.66 10.40 -10.97
C VAL A 50 19.65 9.66 -11.85
N VAL A 51 18.41 9.45 -11.38
CA VAL A 51 17.34 8.86 -12.20
C VAL A 51 17.00 9.73 -13.40
N SER A 52 16.88 11.05 -13.22
CA SER A 52 16.56 11.98 -14.31
C SER A 52 17.67 12.09 -15.36
N SER A 53 18.92 11.78 -14.96
CA SER A 53 20.06 11.71 -15.88
C SER A 53 20.09 10.44 -16.73
N LEU A 54 19.31 9.42 -16.35
CA LEU A 54 19.21 8.16 -17.07
C LEU A 54 18.02 8.23 -18.03
N THR A 55 18.30 8.07 -19.32
CA THR A 55 17.28 8.06 -20.38
C THR A 55 16.42 6.77 -20.40
N GLY A 56 16.81 5.74 -19.65
CA GLY A 56 16.12 4.44 -19.62
C GLY A 56 16.40 3.57 -20.85
N THR A 57 17.43 3.90 -21.62
CA THR A 57 17.82 3.15 -22.82
C THR A 57 18.90 2.12 -22.49
N SER A 58 19.11 1.13 -23.36
CA SER A 58 20.18 0.12 -23.17
C SER A 58 21.59 0.74 -23.09
N ALA A 59 21.79 1.96 -23.60
CA ALA A 59 23.04 2.70 -23.48
C ALA A 59 23.35 3.13 -22.03
N ASP A 60 22.33 3.29 -21.20
CA ASP A 60 22.47 3.71 -19.80
C ASP A 60 23.02 2.59 -18.90
N GLN A 61 22.96 1.32 -19.33
CA GLN A 61 23.47 0.19 -18.55
C GLN A 61 24.98 0.26 -18.28
N GLY A 62 25.73 0.92 -19.17
CA GLY A 62 27.17 1.17 -19.00
C GLY A 62 27.48 2.38 -18.10
N SER A 63 26.49 3.25 -17.87
CA SER A 63 26.68 4.50 -17.14
C SER A 63 27.06 4.23 -15.68
N PRO A 64 28.07 4.92 -15.13
CA PRO A 64 28.43 4.80 -13.71
C PRO A 64 27.25 5.18 -12.81
N ALA A 65 26.41 6.14 -13.24
CA ALA A 65 25.18 6.54 -12.56
C ALA A 65 24.15 5.39 -12.45
N TYR A 66 23.99 4.59 -13.50
CA TYR A 66 23.08 3.43 -13.47
C TYR A 66 23.60 2.33 -12.53
N ARG A 67 24.92 2.11 -12.50
CA ARG A 67 25.55 1.09 -11.64
C ARG A 67 25.48 1.45 -10.16
N SER A 68 25.72 2.71 -9.80
CA SER A 68 25.56 3.18 -8.43
C SER A 68 24.10 3.10 -7.98
N LEU A 69 23.14 3.41 -8.85
CA LEU A 69 21.71 3.27 -8.55
C LEU A 69 21.30 1.81 -8.38
N LYS A 70 21.85 0.90 -9.20
CA LYS A 70 21.64 -0.55 -9.08
C LYS A 70 22.22 -1.15 -7.80
N GLN A 71 23.27 -0.56 -7.22
CA GLN A 71 23.84 -1.02 -5.94
C GLN A 71 23.03 -0.55 -4.71
N LEU A 72 22.22 0.51 -4.85
CA LEU A 72 21.38 1.06 -3.78
C LEU A 72 20.00 0.37 -3.66
N LEU A 73 19.61 -0.36 -4.70
CA LEU A 73 18.35 -1.11 -4.85
C LEU A 73 18.55 -2.58 -4.49
#